data_AF-A0A6P6VNB1-F1
#
_entry.id   AF-A0A6P6VNB1-F1
#
_cell.length_a   1.000
_cell.length_b   1.000
_cell.length_c   1.000
_cell.angle_alpha   90.00
_cell.angle_beta   90.00
_cell.angle_gamma   90.00
#
_symmetry.space_group_name_H-M   'P 1'
#
loop_
_entity.id
_entity.type
_entity.pdbx_description
1 polymer ?
#
loop_
_entity_poly.entity_id
_entity_poly.type
_entity_poly.pdbx_seq_one_letter_code
_entity_poly.pdbx_strand_id
1 'polypeptide(L)'
;MSEKATSRSALLCRLYQGRISQGPFRGTPVVFKVYPGQQVGGIEADLMAANELNAHAFLQSNQNDACQNIQLLVGGFETKTGEQWLAFRNDGIYSAADYAKVSSQSMSKDPDHGDSRFWNPFDKDLTLRRRRYFVTKLFQGTMRGLAYMHDNDRLHQSLGPYSVVLNTMVEKEAAYLVPRLRDLAFAVDVRYPQLENDSGTLSEGLWRRASAAGAFTPMEKRAFGIADDIYEAGLLLAYLAFLPFCEAGTMDSLSLQRLLENTFQLDLEATREYCLADDRLLEGVRYLDLRDNAGWELLQAMLNRDFRKRPTAEAVLNHRFLSGSSL
;
A
#
# COMPACT_ATOMS: atom_id res chain seq x y z
N MET A 1 7.43 1.86 -24.29
CA MET A 1 8.61 1.44 -23.49
C MET A 1 8.94 2.58 -22.56
N SER A 2 8.63 2.44 -21.27
CA SER A 2 9.00 3.41 -20.23
C SER A 2 9.60 2.62 -19.10
N GLU A 3 10.91 2.76 -18.99
CA GLU A 3 11.78 2.17 -18.00
C GLU A 3 11.64 3.03 -16.72
N LYS A 4 11.00 2.46 -15.69
CA LYS A 4 10.90 3.13 -14.38
C LYS A 4 12.20 2.91 -13.62
N ALA A 5 13.03 3.95 -13.57
CA ALA A 5 14.06 4.09 -12.56
C ALA A 5 13.39 4.25 -11.18
N THR A 6 13.33 3.15 -10.44
CA THR A 6 13.15 3.16 -8.98
C THR A 6 14.42 2.54 -8.43
N SER A 7 15.21 3.32 -7.69
CA SER A 7 16.47 2.87 -7.07
C SER A 7 16.19 1.98 -5.86
N ARG A 8 15.67 0.78 -6.11
CA ARG A 8 15.79 -0.47 -5.36
C ARG A 8 15.69 -1.55 -6.44
N SER A 9 16.70 -2.41 -6.56
CA SER A 9 16.90 -3.41 -7.63
C SER A 9 15.66 -3.70 -8.48
N ALA A 10 15.71 -3.36 -9.77
CA ALA A 10 14.65 -3.65 -10.73
C ALA A 10 14.66 -5.16 -11.07
N LEU A 11 14.45 -6.00 -10.07
CA LEU A 11 14.40 -7.44 -10.20
C LEU A 11 13.03 -7.81 -10.76
N LEU A 12 13.01 -8.18 -12.04
CA LEU A 12 11.79 -8.35 -12.81
C LEU A 12 11.15 -9.71 -12.51
N CYS A 13 10.33 -9.75 -11.45
CA CYS A 13 9.52 -10.92 -11.12
C CYS A 13 8.42 -11.12 -12.17
N ARG A 14 8.12 -12.37 -12.51
CA ARG A 14 7.01 -12.71 -13.41
C ARG A 14 5.81 -13.18 -12.62
N LEU A 15 4.61 -12.81 -13.08
CA LEU A 15 3.35 -13.25 -12.48
C LEU A 15 2.60 -14.17 -13.45
N TYR A 16 2.16 -15.33 -12.96
CA TYR A 16 1.34 -16.27 -13.73
C TYR A 16 0.06 -16.61 -12.97
N GLN A 17 -1.06 -16.69 -13.67
CA GLN A 17 -2.30 -17.19 -13.07
C GLN A 17 -2.41 -18.69 -13.28
N GLY A 18 -2.94 -19.39 -12.29
CA GLY A 18 -3.14 -20.83 -12.36
C GLY A 18 -4.21 -21.32 -11.38
N ARG A 19 -4.34 -22.64 -11.32
CA ARG A 19 -5.21 -23.33 -10.36
C ARG A 19 -4.50 -24.59 -9.88
N ILE A 20 -4.61 -24.87 -8.58
CA ILE A 20 -4.04 -26.08 -8.00
C ILE A 20 -4.82 -27.30 -8.50
N SER A 21 -4.13 -28.25 -9.14
CA SER A 21 -4.76 -29.41 -9.79
C SER A 21 -4.93 -30.62 -8.87
N GLN A 22 -4.10 -30.75 -7.83
CA GLN A 22 -4.06 -31.90 -6.90
C GLN A 22 -3.73 -31.47 -5.47
N GLY A 23 -4.01 -32.34 -4.48
CA GLY A 23 -3.72 -32.12 -3.06
C GLY A 23 -4.82 -31.41 -2.28
N PRO A 24 -4.58 -31.05 -1.00
CA PRO A 24 -5.59 -30.46 -0.10
C PRO A 24 -6.18 -29.14 -0.60
N PHE A 25 -5.42 -28.38 -1.40
CA PHE A 25 -5.87 -27.11 -1.98
C PHE A 25 -6.38 -27.25 -3.42
N ARG A 26 -6.72 -28.46 -3.88
CA ARG A 26 -7.23 -28.71 -5.23
C ARG A 26 -8.39 -27.77 -5.57
N GLY A 27 -8.35 -27.20 -6.77
CA GLY A 27 -9.35 -26.26 -7.24
C GLY A 27 -9.09 -24.81 -6.82
N THR A 28 -8.14 -24.53 -5.93
CA THR A 28 -7.85 -23.15 -5.48
C THR A 28 -7.19 -22.34 -6.61
N PRO A 29 -7.78 -21.19 -7.01
CA PRO A 29 -7.13 -20.24 -7.91
C PRO A 29 -5.89 -19.64 -7.25
N VAL A 30 -4.79 -19.54 -8.00
CA VAL A 30 -3.52 -19.00 -7.50
C VAL A 30 -2.88 -18.02 -8.48
N VAL A 31 -2.09 -17.11 -7.93
CA VAL A 31 -1.12 -16.31 -8.67
C VAL A 31 0.27 -16.78 -8.26
N PHE A 32 1.06 -17.24 -9.22
CA PHE A 32 2.46 -17.54 -9.02
C PHE A 32 3.29 -16.28 -9.22
N LYS A 33 4.12 -15.97 -8.23
CA LYS A 33 5.20 -14.99 -8.33
C LYS A 33 6.50 -15.73 -8.50
N VAL A 34 7.21 -15.44 -9.59
CA VAL A 34 8.40 -16.17 -10.00
C VAL A 34 9.60 -15.27 -9.94
N TYR A 35 10.52 -15.61 -9.04
CA TYR A 35 11.84 -15.02 -8.96
C TYR A 35 12.78 -15.75 -9.91
N PRO A 36 13.58 -15.01 -10.71
CA PRO A 36 14.57 -15.63 -11.56
C PRO A 36 15.63 -16.34 -10.72
N GLY A 37 16.11 -17.49 -11.18
CA GLY A 37 17.20 -18.19 -10.49
C GLY A 37 18.51 -17.41 -10.52
N GLN A 38 19.46 -17.79 -9.66
CA GLN A 38 20.70 -17.07 -9.39
C GLN A 38 21.50 -16.67 -10.64
N GLN A 39 21.46 -17.46 -11.72
CA GLN A 39 22.14 -17.13 -12.99
C GLN A 39 21.66 -15.83 -13.64
N VAL A 40 20.38 -15.49 -13.46
CA VAL A 40 19.74 -14.31 -14.06
C VAL A 40 19.44 -13.25 -12.98
N GLY A 41 18.96 -13.68 -11.82
CA GLY A 41 18.53 -12.81 -10.72
C GLY A 41 19.63 -12.46 -9.72
N GLY A 42 20.79 -13.13 -9.78
CA GLY A 42 21.81 -13.05 -8.76
C GLY A 42 21.33 -13.58 -7.40
N ILE A 43 22.18 -13.40 -6.38
CA ILE A 43 21.88 -13.80 -4.99
C ILE A 43 20.69 -13.02 -4.42
N GLU A 44 20.47 -11.79 -4.89
CA GLU A 44 19.39 -10.93 -4.42
C GLU A 44 18.01 -11.51 -4.70
N ALA A 45 17.80 -12.15 -5.86
CA ALA A 45 16.53 -12.78 -6.20
C ALA A 45 16.16 -13.90 -5.23
N ASP A 46 17.13 -14.75 -4.88
CA ASP A 46 16.95 -15.85 -3.93
C ASP A 46 16.70 -15.32 -2.52
N LEU A 47 17.43 -14.27 -2.12
CA LEU A 47 17.20 -13.59 -0.83
C LEU A 47 15.79 -12.99 -0.75
N MET A 48 15.33 -12.32 -1.79
CA MET A 48 13.98 -11.75 -1.87
C MET A 48 12.90 -12.83 -1.82
N ALA A 49 13.07 -13.92 -2.57
CA ALA A 49 12.14 -15.04 -2.58
C ALA A 49 12.06 -15.73 -1.20
N ALA A 50 13.23 -16.00 -0.60
CA ALA A 50 13.32 -16.60 0.72
C ALA A 50 12.73 -15.68 1.80
N ASN A 51 12.98 -14.37 1.72
CA ASN A 51 12.44 -13.41 2.67
C ASN A 51 10.91 -13.30 2.55
N GLU A 52 10.37 -13.23 1.34
CA GLU A 52 8.91 -13.20 1.12
C GLU A 52 8.24 -14.49 1.63
N LEU A 53 8.82 -15.66 1.32
CA LEU A 53 8.35 -16.95 1.83
C LEU A 53 8.33 -16.98 3.36
N ASN A 54 9.43 -16.58 3.99
CA ASN A 54 9.58 -16.57 5.44
C ASN A 54 8.64 -15.57 6.12
N ALA A 55 8.46 -14.39 5.54
CA ALA A 55 7.55 -13.38 6.07
C ALA A 55 6.10 -13.89 6.07
N HIS A 56 5.64 -14.46 4.96
CA HIS A 56 4.31 -15.06 4.89
C HIS A 56 4.16 -16.28 5.81
N ALA A 57 5.13 -17.20 5.81
CA ALA A 57 5.08 -18.39 6.66
C ALA A 57 4.99 -18.00 8.15
N PHE A 58 5.73 -16.96 8.56
CA PHE A 58 5.68 -16.43 9.92
C PHE A 58 4.30 -15.83 10.25
N LEU A 59 3.82 -14.90 9.40
CA LEU A 59 2.54 -14.21 9.60
C LEU A 59 1.33 -15.14 9.54
N GLN A 60 1.47 -16.30 8.89
CA GLN A 60 0.42 -17.33 8.75
C GLN A 60 0.57 -18.50 9.73
N SER A 61 1.57 -18.47 10.62
CA SER A 61 1.88 -19.60 11.51
C SER A 61 0.76 -19.89 12.52
N ASN A 62 0.01 -18.87 12.94
CA ASN A 62 -1.15 -19.02 13.82
C ASN A 62 -2.47 -18.95 13.03
N GLN A 63 -3.04 -20.10 12.68
CA GLN A 63 -4.27 -20.18 11.89
C GLN A 63 -5.49 -19.55 12.58
N ASN A 64 -5.49 -19.46 13.91
CA ASN A 64 -6.60 -18.88 14.67
C ASN A 64 -6.59 -17.34 14.65
N ASP A 65 -5.52 -16.73 14.16
CA ASP A 65 -5.30 -15.27 14.14
C ASP A 65 -4.93 -14.75 12.74
N ALA A 66 -5.19 -15.54 11.69
CA ALA A 66 -4.78 -15.16 10.34
C ALA A 66 -5.51 -13.89 9.85
N CYS A 67 -4.76 -12.81 9.64
CA CYS A 67 -5.30 -11.55 9.16
C CYS A 67 -5.78 -11.64 7.70
N GLN A 68 -7.07 -11.44 7.48
CA GLN A 68 -7.67 -11.43 6.13
C GLN A 68 -7.14 -10.33 5.21
N ASN A 69 -6.49 -9.30 5.77
CA ASN A 69 -5.91 -8.16 5.07
C ASN A 69 -4.44 -8.39 4.67
N ILE A 70 -3.95 -9.63 4.74
CA ILE A 70 -2.66 -10.05 4.18
C ILE A 70 -2.92 -11.13 3.13
N GLN A 71 -2.18 -11.06 2.01
CA GLN A 71 -2.31 -12.06 0.95
C GLN A 71 -1.87 -13.44 1.46
N LEU A 72 -2.64 -14.47 1.14
CA LEU A 72 -2.35 -15.82 1.60
C LEU A 72 -1.35 -16.51 0.67
N LEU A 73 -0.19 -16.89 1.20
CA LEU A 73 0.74 -17.84 0.59
C LEU A 73 0.21 -19.26 0.78
N VAL A 74 0.04 -19.98 -0.32
CA VAL A 74 -0.36 -21.40 -0.34
C VAL A 74 0.86 -22.32 -0.27
N GLY A 75 2.00 -21.89 -0.81
CA GLY A 75 3.26 -22.61 -0.75
C GLY A 75 4.28 -22.08 -1.74
N GLY A 76 5.41 -22.75 -1.87
CA GLY A 76 6.41 -22.43 -2.87
C GLY A 76 7.24 -23.66 -3.27
N PHE A 77 7.93 -23.57 -4.40
CA PHE A 77 8.85 -24.61 -4.88
C PHE A 77 9.96 -23.99 -5.72
N GLU A 78 11.07 -24.71 -5.82
CA GLU A 78 12.18 -24.37 -6.71
C GLU A 78 12.13 -25.27 -7.96
N THR A 79 12.41 -24.70 -9.13
CA THR A 79 12.54 -25.48 -10.36
C THR A 79 13.97 -25.99 -10.57
N LYS A 80 14.16 -26.94 -11.48
CA LYS A 80 15.52 -27.43 -11.84
C LYS A 80 16.44 -26.33 -12.40
N THR A 81 15.88 -25.22 -12.85
CA THR A 81 16.62 -24.05 -13.34
C THR A 81 16.94 -23.04 -12.23
N GLY A 82 16.62 -23.36 -10.97
CA GLY A 82 16.85 -22.53 -9.80
C GLY A 82 15.85 -21.39 -9.62
N GLU A 83 14.77 -21.34 -10.41
CA GLU A 83 13.74 -20.31 -10.23
C GLU A 83 12.93 -20.60 -8.98
N GLN A 84 12.65 -19.58 -8.18
CA GLN A 84 11.83 -19.68 -6.98
C GLN A 84 10.39 -19.28 -7.31
N TRP A 85 9.46 -20.22 -7.15
CA TRP A 85 8.04 -20.04 -7.46
C TRP A 85 7.23 -19.99 -6.18
N LEU A 86 6.63 -18.84 -5.88
CA LEU A 86 5.73 -18.65 -4.74
C LEU A 86 4.28 -18.62 -5.21
N ALA A 87 3.43 -19.46 -4.64
CA ALA A 87 2.03 -19.61 -4.99
C ALA A 87 1.16 -18.87 -3.97
N PHE A 88 0.50 -17.80 -4.40
CA PHE A 88 -0.44 -17.04 -3.57
C PHE A 88 -1.88 -17.35 -3.96
N ARG A 89 -2.80 -17.40 -2.99
CA ARG A 89 -4.22 -17.51 -3.29
C ARG A 89 -4.66 -16.30 -4.10
N ASN A 90 -5.36 -16.55 -5.21
CA ASN A 90 -5.86 -15.47 -6.06
C ASN A 90 -7.16 -14.91 -5.49
N ASP A 91 -7.01 -14.00 -4.53
CA ASP A 91 -8.12 -13.28 -3.88
C ASP A 91 -8.47 -11.96 -4.56
N GLY A 92 -7.91 -11.71 -5.74
CA GLY A 92 -7.98 -10.44 -6.45
C GLY A 92 -6.79 -10.27 -7.38
N ILE A 93 -7.04 -9.71 -8.56
CA ILE A 93 -6.00 -9.45 -9.57
C ILE A 93 -5.73 -7.96 -9.76
N TYR A 94 -6.54 -7.10 -9.14
CA TYR A 94 -6.43 -5.65 -9.24
C TYR A 94 -5.66 -5.10 -8.05
N SER A 95 -4.84 -4.10 -8.29
CA SER A 95 -4.17 -3.32 -7.25
C SER A 95 -4.93 -2.03 -6.92
N ALA A 96 -4.58 -1.38 -5.81
CA ALA A 96 -5.05 -0.02 -5.54
C ALA A 96 -4.62 0.98 -6.63
N ALA A 97 -3.49 0.73 -7.30
CA ALA A 97 -3.06 1.51 -8.45
C ALA A 97 -3.99 1.31 -9.68
N ASP A 98 -4.43 0.08 -9.93
CA ASP A 98 -5.39 -0.21 -11.01
C ASP A 98 -6.73 0.47 -10.75
N TYR A 99 -7.21 0.41 -9.50
CA TYR A 99 -8.42 1.10 -9.08
C TYR A 99 -8.31 2.62 -9.26
N ALA A 100 -7.22 3.24 -8.80
CA ALA A 100 -7.01 4.68 -8.94
C ALA A 100 -6.99 5.09 -10.41
N LYS A 101 -6.31 4.31 -11.27
CA LYS A 101 -6.27 4.55 -12.72
C LYS A 101 -7.66 4.45 -13.36
N VAL A 102 -8.44 3.44 -13.03
CA VAL A 102 -9.81 3.27 -13.58
C VAL A 102 -10.72 4.41 -13.10
N SER A 103 -10.60 4.79 -11.82
CA SER A 103 -11.39 5.87 -11.23
C SER A 103 -11.04 7.23 -11.83
N SER A 104 -9.76 7.54 -12.01
CA SER A 104 -9.32 8.79 -12.64
C SER A 104 -9.76 8.90 -14.10
N GLN A 105 -9.72 7.77 -14.84
CA GLN A 105 -10.25 7.70 -16.20
C GLN A 105 -11.77 7.87 -16.25
N SER A 106 -12.49 7.45 -15.20
CA SER A 106 -13.92 7.72 -15.11
C SER A 106 -14.22 9.20 -14.88
N MET A 107 -13.36 9.90 -14.13
CA MET A 107 -13.45 11.36 -13.94
C MET A 107 -13.24 12.13 -15.25
N SER A 108 -12.28 11.71 -16.09
CA SER A 108 -12.05 12.33 -17.40
C SER A 108 -13.18 12.12 -18.41
N LYS A 109 -14.10 11.18 -18.14
CA LYS A 109 -15.28 10.91 -18.99
C LYS A 109 -16.54 11.60 -18.46
N ASP A 110 -16.43 12.35 -17.36
CA ASP A 110 -17.51 13.15 -16.80
C ASP A 110 -17.75 14.38 -17.70
N PRO A 111 -18.93 14.54 -18.33
CA PRO A 111 -19.13 15.42 -19.48
C PRO A 111 -19.44 16.87 -19.11
N ASP A 112 -18.76 17.45 -18.12
CA ASP A 112 -18.89 18.89 -17.82
C ASP A 112 -18.41 19.77 -19.01
N HIS A 113 -17.81 19.18 -20.05
CA HIS A 113 -17.45 19.82 -21.32
C HIS A 113 -18.01 19.13 -22.57
N GLY A 114 -19.31 18.85 -22.56
CA GLY A 114 -20.09 18.80 -23.80
C GLY A 114 -20.07 17.47 -24.56
N ASP A 115 -20.60 16.41 -23.97
CA ASP A 115 -21.59 15.58 -24.67
C ASP A 115 -22.35 14.68 -23.68
N SER A 116 -23.66 14.66 -23.82
CA SER A 116 -24.65 14.02 -22.95
C SER A 116 -24.27 12.64 -22.35
N ARG A 117 -24.13 12.57 -21.01
CA ARG A 117 -24.51 11.36 -20.21
C ARG A 117 -24.61 11.47 -18.68
N PHE A 118 -24.52 12.66 -18.08
CA PHE A 118 -24.99 12.89 -16.71
C PHE A 118 -25.82 14.17 -16.65
N TRP A 119 -27.12 14.05 -16.94
CA TRP A 119 -28.09 15.15 -16.81
C TRP A 119 -28.58 15.31 -15.35
N ASN A 120 -27.96 14.62 -14.39
CA ASN A 120 -28.44 14.47 -13.02
C ASN A 120 -27.33 14.69 -11.97
N PRO A 121 -27.31 15.86 -11.30
CA PRO A 121 -26.40 16.15 -10.19
C PRO A 121 -26.44 15.12 -9.04
N PHE A 122 -27.58 14.45 -8.84
CA PHE A 122 -27.72 13.42 -7.80
C PHE A 122 -26.88 12.17 -8.08
N ASP A 123 -26.63 11.85 -9.36
CA ASP A 123 -25.81 10.69 -9.74
C ASP A 123 -24.31 10.95 -9.53
N LYS A 124 -23.86 12.19 -9.74
CA LYS A 124 -22.47 12.62 -9.49
C LYS A 124 -22.15 12.63 -7.99
N ASP A 125 -23.02 13.22 -7.17
CA ASP A 125 -22.86 13.22 -5.71
C ASP A 125 -22.88 11.78 -5.14
N LEU A 126 -23.82 10.93 -5.60
CA LEU A 126 -23.85 9.52 -5.19
C LEU A 126 -22.58 8.76 -5.59
N THR A 127 -22.05 9.01 -6.78
CA THR A 127 -20.80 8.40 -7.25
C THR A 127 -19.63 8.82 -6.38
N LEU A 128 -19.48 10.12 -6.10
CA LEU A 128 -18.42 10.63 -5.24
C LEU A 128 -18.54 10.09 -3.80
N ARG A 129 -19.75 10.00 -3.24
CA ARG A 129 -19.96 9.37 -1.92
C ARG A 129 -19.51 7.91 -1.90
N ARG A 130 -19.91 7.12 -2.90
CA ARG A 130 -19.48 5.71 -3.03
C ARG A 130 -17.97 5.59 -3.15
N ARG A 131 -17.34 6.47 -3.93
CA ARG A 131 -15.88 6.54 -4.07
C ARG A 131 -15.18 6.84 -2.74
N ARG A 132 -15.65 7.84 -1.99
CA ARG A 132 -15.11 8.18 -0.66
C ARG A 132 -15.24 7.00 0.30
N TYR A 133 -16.38 6.33 0.31
CA TYR A 133 -16.58 5.12 1.12
C TYR A 133 -15.65 3.98 0.69
N PHE A 134 -15.51 3.71 -0.61
CA PHE A 134 -14.61 2.68 -1.14
C PHE A 134 -13.14 2.96 -0.78
N VAL A 135 -12.67 4.19 -1.02
CA VAL A 135 -11.30 4.61 -0.68
C VAL A 135 -11.04 4.50 0.82
N THR A 136 -12.00 4.89 1.66
CA THR A 136 -11.88 4.75 3.12
C THR A 136 -11.79 3.29 3.53
N LYS A 137 -12.66 2.42 2.99
CA LYS A 137 -12.61 0.97 3.24
C LYS A 137 -11.31 0.34 2.76
N LEU A 138 -10.80 0.80 1.62
CA LEU A 138 -9.51 0.38 1.07
C LEU A 138 -8.41 0.68 2.09
N PHE A 139 -8.28 1.94 2.49
CA PHE A 139 -7.23 2.37 3.40
C PHE A 139 -7.36 1.73 4.79
N GLN A 140 -8.58 1.61 5.34
CA GLN A 140 -8.82 0.88 6.58
C GLN A 140 -8.35 -0.57 6.51
N GLY A 141 -8.64 -1.29 5.42
CA GLY A 141 -8.19 -2.66 5.24
C GLY A 141 -6.67 -2.77 5.18
N THR A 142 -6.02 -1.87 4.44
CA THR A 142 -4.56 -1.77 4.40
C THR A 142 -3.98 -1.57 5.80
N MET A 143 -4.52 -0.62 6.58
CA MET A 143 -4.05 -0.34 7.93
C MET A 143 -4.30 -1.49 8.92
N ARG A 144 -5.38 -2.26 8.76
CA ARG A 144 -5.59 -3.51 9.54
C ARG A 144 -4.52 -4.56 9.25
N GLY A 145 -4.15 -4.72 7.97
CA GLY A 145 -3.03 -5.58 7.59
C GLY A 145 -1.72 -5.12 8.21
N LEU A 146 -1.45 -3.80 8.16
CA LEU A 146 -0.21 -3.23 8.68
C LEU A 146 -0.13 -3.32 10.21
N ALA A 147 -1.23 -3.05 10.92
CA ALA A 147 -1.33 -3.22 12.38
C ALA A 147 -1.01 -4.66 12.77
N TYR A 148 -1.62 -5.65 12.10
CA TYR A 148 -1.33 -7.06 12.34
C TYR A 148 0.16 -7.40 12.12
N MET A 149 0.79 -6.85 11.06
CA MET A 149 2.22 -7.06 10.85
C MET A 149 3.05 -6.48 12.00
N HIS A 150 2.75 -5.24 12.42
CA HIS A 150 3.46 -4.55 13.51
C HIS A 150 3.30 -5.28 14.86
N ASP A 151 2.10 -5.80 15.15
CA ASP A 151 1.82 -6.61 16.35
C ASP A 151 2.55 -7.96 16.34
N ASN A 152 2.93 -8.43 15.15
CA ASN A 152 3.72 -9.64 14.95
C ASN A 152 5.20 -9.36 14.64
N ASP A 153 5.74 -8.21 15.06
CA ASP A 153 7.15 -7.84 14.87
C ASP A 153 7.63 -7.96 13.41
N ARG A 154 6.77 -7.56 12.47
CA ARG A 154 7.06 -7.53 11.04
C ARG A 154 6.79 -6.13 10.48
N LEU A 155 7.74 -5.63 9.70
CA LEU A 155 7.57 -4.41 8.90
C LEU A 155 7.26 -4.77 7.45
N HIS A 156 6.60 -3.88 6.71
CA HIS A 156 6.30 -4.05 5.29
C HIS A 156 7.41 -3.51 4.38
N GLN A 157 7.87 -2.26 4.60
CA GLN A 157 9.04 -1.63 3.95
C GLN A 157 8.98 -1.41 2.43
N SER A 158 7.79 -1.53 1.87
CA SER A 158 7.52 -1.44 0.42
C SER A 158 6.07 -1.03 0.17
N LEU A 159 5.44 -0.35 1.13
CA LEU A 159 4.02 -0.07 1.10
C LEU A 159 3.73 1.00 0.04
N GLY A 160 2.77 0.69 -0.84
CA GLY A 160 2.36 1.59 -1.91
C GLY A 160 1.14 1.06 -2.66
N PRO A 161 0.69 1.76 -3.71
CA PRO A 161 -0.58 1.43 -4.36
C PRO A 161 -0.55 0.08 -5.11
N TYR A 162 0.64 -0.43 -5.45
CA TYR A 162 0.79 -1.76 -6.07
C TYR A 162 0.86 -2.90 -5.04
N SER A 163 1.24 -2.60 -3.79
CA SER A 163 1.37 -3.60 -2.72
C SER A 163 0.05 -3.90 -2.00
N VAL A 164 -1.08 -3.38 -2.52
CA VAL A 164 -2.43 -3.63 -2.00
C VAL A 164 -3.30 -4.24 -3.08
N VAL A 165 -3.73 -5.49 -2.90
CA VAL A 165 -4.63 -6.23 -3.81
C VAL A 165 -6.07 -6.06 -3.38
N LEU A 166 -6.96 -5.93 -4.37
CA LEU A 166 -8.38 -5.76 -4.21
C LEU A 166 -9.14 -6.93 -4.82
N ASN A 167 -10.10 -7.48 -4.07
CA ASN A 167 -11.02 -8.51 -4.55
C ASN A 167 -12.11 -7.94 -5.47
N THR A 168 -12.38 -6.64 -5.39
CA THR A 168 -13.31 -5.91 -6.28
C THR A 168 -12.85 -4.47 -6.43
N MET A 169 -13.10 -3.87 -7.60
CA MET A 169 -12.95 -2.42 -7.84
C MET A 169 -14.32 -1.72 -7.95
N VAL A 170 -15.40 -2.46 -7.67
CA VAL A 170 -16.76 -1.99 -7.86
C VAL A 170 -17.19 -1.21 -6.61
N GLU A 171 -17.29 0.11 -6.72
CA GLU A 171 -17.53 0.99 -5.56
C GLU A 171 -18.84 0.71 -4.80
N LYS A 172 -19.90 0.26 -5.49
CA LYS A 172 -21.17 -0.16 -4.86
C LYS A 172 -21.03 -1.42 -3.98
N GLU A 173 -19.96 -2.19 -4.15
CA GLU A 173 -19.65 -3.41 -3.40
C GLU A 173 -18.59 -3.17 -2.32
N ALA A 174 -18.30 -1.91 -1.98
CA ALA A 174 -17.32 -1.54 -0.96
C ALA A 174 -17.51 -2.24 0.39
N ALA A 175 -18.74 -2.65 0.75
CA ALA A 175 -19.00 -3.44 1.95
C ALA A 175 -18.33 -4.83 1.95
N TYR A 176 -18.07 -5.39 0.77
CA TYR A 176 -17.40 -6.67 0.57
C TYR A 176 -15.93 -6.52 0.18
N LEU A 177 -15.40 -5.29 0.14
CA LEU A 177 -14.01 -5.02 -0.16
C LEU A 177 -13.12 -5.54 0.96
N VAL A 178 -12.16 -6.40 0.61
CA VAL A 178 -11.10 -6.89 1.50
C VAL A 178 -9.76 -6.58 0.85
N PRO A 179 -9.16 -5.42 1.16
CA PRO A 179 -7.83 -5.04 0.70
C PRO A 179 -6.79 -5.94 1.36
N ARG A 180 -5.78 -6.38 0.60
CA ARG A 180 -4.74 -7.28 1.11
C ARG A 180 -3.34 -6.77 0.81
N LEU A 181 -2.51 -6.66 1.84
CA LEU A 181 -1.08 -6.40 1.70
C LEU A 181 -0.37 -7.58 1.02
N ARG A 182 0.58 -7.28 0.15
CA ARG A 182 1.42 -8.24 -0.60
C ARG A 182 2.82 -7.68 -0.81
N ASP A 183 3.66 -8.44 -1.51
CA ASP A 183 5.04 -8.06 -1.86
C ASP A 183 5.93 -7.89 -0.62
N LEU A 184 5.92 -8.91 0.24
CA LEU A 184 6.69 -8.97 1.49
C LEU A 184 8.16 -9.33 1.30
N ALA A 185 8.69 -9.19 0.09
CA ALA A 185 10.10 -9.47 -0.24
C ALA A 185 11.09 -8.59 0.53
N PHE A 186 10.68 -7.39 0.92
CA PHE A 186 11.47 -6.47 1.74
C PHE A 186 11.00 -6.41 3.19
N ALA A 187 10.07 -7.28 3.60
CA ALA A 187 9.59 -7.30 4.98
C ALA A 187 10.75 -7.56 5.96
N VAL A 188 10.70 -6.94 7.13
CA VAL A 188 11.80 -6.97 8.09
C VAL A 188 11.31 -7.52 9.43
N ASP A 189 12.10 -8.42 9.99
CA ASP A 189 11.93 -8.95 11.35
C ASP A 189 12.50 -7.96 12.36
N VAL A 190 11.66 -7.44 13.25
CA VAL A 190 12.06 -6.45 14.26
C VAL A 190 12.01 -6.96 15.69
N ARG A 191 12.02 -8.29 15.87
CA ARG A 191 12.27 -8.89 17.18
C ARG A 191 13.66 -8.49 17.67
N TYR A 192 13.81 -8.22 18.97
CA TYR A 192 15.07 -7.72 19.53
C TYR A 192 16.32 -8.52 19.16
N PRO A 193 16.33 -9.87 19.19
CA PRO A 193 17.51 -10.64 18.80
C PRO A 193 17.93 -10.42 17.33
N GLN A 194 17.00 -10.06 16.46
CA GLN A 194 17.24 -9.81 15.03
C GLN A 194 17.79 -8.40 14.79
N LEU A 195 17.48 -7.45 15.67
CA LEU A 195 17.98 -6.07 15.61
C LEU A 195 19.37 -5.90 16.22
N GLU A 196 19.75 -6.81 17.13
CA GLU A 196 21.08 -6.86 17.74
C GLU A 196 22.13 -7.49 16.82
N ASN A 197 21.70 -8.41 15.94
CA ASN A 197 22.54 -9.02 14.93
C ASN A 197 22.65 -8.12 13.69
N ASP A 198 23.76 -8.26 12.94
CA ASP A 198 23.97 -7.49 11.71
C ASP A 198 22.77 -7.65 10.77
N SER A 199 22.18 -6.50 10.45
CA SER A 199 20.97 -6.42 9.64
C SER A 199 21.25 -6.92 8.22
N GLY A 200 20.42 -7.86 7.73
CA GLY A 200 20.57 -8.41 6.39
C GLY A 200 20.53 -7.35 5.29
N THR A 201 21.18 -7.64 4.16
CA THR A 201 21.41 -6.73 3.01
C THR A 201 20.14 -6.04 2.51
N LEU A 202 18.99 -6.73 2.50
CA LEU A 202 17.70 -6.16 2.07
C LEU A 202 17.22 -5.00 2.95
N SER A 203 17.66 -4.95 4.21
CA SER A 203 17.23 -3.95 5.20
C SER A 203 18.27 -2.84 5.47
N GLU A 204 19.44 -2.91 4.84
CA GLU A 204 20.53 -1.94 5.04
C GLU A 204 20.07 -0.50 4.81
N GLY A 205 19.30 -0.28 3.74
CA GLY A 205 18.76 1.03 3.41
C GLY A 205 17.84 1.59 4.51
N LEU A 206 17.03 0.74 5.16
CA LEU A 206 16.18 1.12 6.29
C LEU A 206 17.03 1.56 7.47
N TRP A 207 18.01 0.76 7.87
CA TRP A 207 18.82 1.04 9.06
C TRP A 207 19.77 2.21 8.89
N ARG A 208 20.19 2.49 7.65
CA ARG A 208 20.89 3.74 7.32
C ARG A 208 20.00 4.96 7.57
N ARG A 209 18.72 4.91 7.16
CA ARG A 209 17.76 5.99 7.45
C ARG A 209 17.48 6.10 8.95
N ALA A 210 17.36 4.97 9.65
CA ALA A 210 17.17 4.95 11.11
C ALA A 210 18.32 5.66 11.83
N SER A 211 19.57 5.31 11.48
CA SER A 211 20.78 5.92 12.04
C SER A 211 20.84 7.41 11.75
N ALA A 212 20.50 7.84 10.53
CA ALA A 212 20.45 9.26 10.15
C ALA A 212 19.37 10.04 10.93
N ALA A 213 18.29 9.38 11.36
CA ALA A 213 17.25 9.96 12.22
C ALA A 213 17.58 9.87 13.73
N GLY A 214 18.78 9.40 14.08
CA GLY A 214 19.24 9.26 15.45
C GLY A 214 18.66 8.06 16.20
N ALA A 215 18.24 7.01 15.49
CA ALA A 215 17.77 5.75 16.09
C ALA A 215 18.92 4.73 16.11
N PHE A 216 19.58 4.57 17.26
CA PHE A 216 20.79 3.76 17.38
C PHE A 216 20.58 2.47 18.18
N THR A 217 19.71 2.52 19.19
CA THR A 217 19.39 1.34 20.01
C THR A 217 18.41 0.41 19.28
N PRO A 218 18.37 -0.91 19.61
CA PRO A 218 17.39 -1.83 19.05
C PRO A 218 15.93 -1.34 19.21
N MET A 219 15.61 -0.77 20.38
CA MET A 219 14.29 -0.18 20.65
C MET A 219 13.96 0.99 19.72
N GLU A 220 14.91 1.91 19.52
CA GLU A 220 14.72 3.05 18.61
C GLU A 220 14.66 2.60 17.15
N LYS A 221 15.46 1.60 16.74
CA LYS A 221 15.39 1.03 15.39
C LYS A 221 14.02 0.40 15.13
N ARG A 222 13.48 -0.38 16.09
CA ARG A 222 12.12 -0.93 16.01
C ARG A 222 11.09 0.18 15.86
N ALA A 223 11.15 1.21 16.70
CA ALA A 223 10.24 2.36 16.64
C ALA A 223 10.36 3.13 15.30
N PHE A 224 11.58 3.33 14.81
CA PHE A 224 11.83 3.95 13.51
C PHE A 224 11.22 3.14 12.37
N GLY A 225 11.45 1.83 12.33
CA GLY A 225 10.93 0.99 11.26
C GLY A 225 9.39 0.96 11.21
N ILE A 226 8.73 0.89 12.37
CA ILE A 226 7.27 1.04 12.47
C ILE A 226 6.83 2.40 11.94
N ALA A 227 7.50 3.47 12.36
CA ALA A 227 7.19 4.83 11.92
C ALA A 227 7.50 5.09 10.43
N ASP A 228 8.42 4.33 9.83
CA ASP A 228 8.76 4.39 8.40
C ASP A 228 7.66 3.74 7.56
N ASP A 229 7.12 2.60 7.98
CA ASP A 229 5.91 2.01 7.35
C ASP A 229 4.71 2.96 7.43
N ILE A 230 4.54 3.67 8.55
CA ILE A 230 3.45 4.66 8.72
C ILE A 230 3.63 5.86 7.79
N TYR A 231 4.86 6.26 7.52
CA TYR A 231 5.15 7.29 6.53
C TYR A 231 4.74 6.85 5.11
N GLU A 232 5.12 5.63 4.72
CA GLU A 232 4.69 5.05 3.43
C GLU A 232 3.17 4.91 3.35
N ALA A 233 2.50 4.55 4.46
CA ALA A 233 1.05 4.52 4.54
C ALA A 233 0.43 5.93 4.39
N GLY A 234 1.08 6.97 4.90
CA GLY A 234 0.67 8.36 4.71
C GLY A 234 0.73 8.77 3.24
N LEU A 235 1.81 8.40 2.53
CA LEU A 235 1.92 8.63 1.09
C LEU A 235 0.84 7.86 0.31
N LEU A 236 0.50 6.64 0.72
CA LEU A 236 -0.60 5.88 0.15
C LEU A 236 -1.96 6.54 0.42
N LEU A 237 -2.20 7.09 1.61
CA LEU A 237 -3.42 7.85 1.90
C LEU A 237 -3.54 9.06 0.99
N ALA A 238 -2.47 9.85 0.83
CA ALA A 238 -2.45 10.98 -0.10
C ALA A 238 -2.74 10.52 -1.53
N TYR A 239 -2.10 9.45 -1.99
CA TYR A 239 -2.34 8.86 -3.31
C TYR A 239 -3.81 8.52 -3.53
N LEU A 240 -4.43 7.84 -2.57
CA LEU A 240 -5.83 7.42 -2.62
C LEU A 240 -6.80 8.60 -2.48
N ALA A 241 -6.39 9.69 -1.83
CA ALA A 241 -7.17 10.90 -1.68
C ALA A 241 -7.21 11.74 -2.97
N PHE A 242 -6.14 11.73 -3.78
CA PHE A 242 -6.09 12.57 -4.98
C PHE A 242 -6.37 11.80 -6.27
N LEU A 243 -5.69 10.69 -6.54
CA LEU A 243 -5.73 10.09 -7.87
C LEU A 243 -7.11 9.54 -8.27
N PRO A 244 -7.87 8.86 -7.40
CA PRO A 244 -9.23 8.42 -7.76
C PRO A 244 -10.22 9.58 -7.99
N PHE A 245 -9.88 10.79 -7.55
CA PHE A 245 -10.77 11.96 -7.53
C PHE A 245 -10.40 13.04 -8.55
N CYS A 246 -9.27 12.91 -9.24
CA CYS A 246 -8.87 13.82 -10.31
C CYS A 246 -8.97 13.16 -11.69
N GLU A 247 -8.92 13.97 -12.74
CA GLU A 247 -8.84 13.46 -14.12
C GLU A 247 -7.52 12.70 -14.36
N ALA A 248 -7.57 11.74 -15.28
CA ALA A 248 -6.39 11.00 -15.70
C ALA A 248 -5.34 11.95 -16.31
N GLY A 249 -4.11 11.88 -15.80
CA GLY A 249 -3.00 12.71 -16.26
C GLY A 249 -2.83 14.02 -15.48
N THR A 250 -3.77 14.40 -14.62
CA THR A 250 -3.62 15.57 -13.73
C THR A 250 -2.50 15.34 -12.71
N MET A 251 -2.47 14.15 -12.11
CA MET A 251 -1.51 13.78 -11.08
C MET A 251 -1.14 12.30 -11.18
N ASP A 252 0.14 12.00 -10.93
CA ASP A 252 0.65 10.65 -10.80
C ASP A 252 1.36 10.48 -9.44
N SER A 253 1.73 9.25 -9.09
CA SER A 253 2.37 8.93 -7.80
C SER A 253 3.65 9.73 -7.53
N LEU A 254 4.50 9.89 -8.55
CA LEU A 254 5.79 10.57 -8.41
C LEU A 254 5.59 12.08 -8.30
N SER A 255 4.67 12.63 -9.10
CA SER A 255 4.30 14.05 -9.05
C SER A 255 3.71 14.43 -7.70
N LEU A 256 2.80 13.61 -7.15
CA LEU A 256 2.24 13.81 -5.81
C LEU A 256 3.31 13.72 -4.72
N GLN A 257 4.17 12.70 -4.77
CA GLN A 257 5.25 12.55 -3.80
C GLN A 257 6.20 13.76 -3.84
N ARG A 258 6.60 14.23 -5.03
CA ARG A 258 7.43 15.43 -5.17
C ARG A 258 6.76 16.69 -4.63
N LEU A 259 5.45 16.83 -4.86
CA LEU A 259 4.67 17.96 -4.34
C LEU A 259 4.76 18.01 -2.81
N LEU A 260 4.51 16.87 -2.16
CA LEU A 260 4.55 16.75 -0.71
C LEU A 260 5.97 16.89 -0.16
N GLU A 261 6.92 16.10 -0.64
CA GLU A 261 8.25 15.97 -0.03
C GLU A 261 9.21 17.10 -0.42
N ASN A 262 9.16 17.58 -1.67
CA ASN A 262 10.15 18.52 -2.19
C ASN A 262 9.61 19.94 -2.27
N THR A 263 8.40 20.12 -2.83
CA THR A 263 7.84 21.45 -3.07
C THR A 263 7.38 22.08 -1.77
N PHE A 264 6.50 21.40 -1.02
CA PHE A 264 5.99 21.91 0.27
C PHE A 264 6.74 21.36 1.48
N GLN A 265 7.67 20.43 1.27
CA GLN A 265 8.50 19.86 2.34
C GLN A 265 7.68 19.36 3.54
N LEU A 266 6.54 18.71 3.26
CA LEU A 266 5.60 18.15 4.23
C LEU A 266 4.80 19.19 5.04
N ASP A 267 4.74 20.43 4.56
CA ASP A 267 3.75 21.44 4.98
C ASP A 267 2.41 21.14 4.30
N LEU A 268 1.50 20.48 5.03
CA LEU A 268 0.22 20.07 4.46
C LEU A 268 -0.81 21.19 4.43
N GLU A 269 -0.63 22.26 5.19
CA GLU A 269 -1.49 23.44 5.10
C GLU A 269 -1.22 24.16 3.77
N ALA A 270 0.06 24.42 3.46
CA ALA A 270 0.45 24.99 2.17
C ALA A 270 0.08 24.06 0.99
N THR A 271 0.22 22.74 1.16
CA THR A 271 -0.21 21.77 0.15
C THR A 271 -1.73 21.86 -0.08
N ARG A 272 -2.53 21.98 0.98
CA ARG A 272 -3.98 22.11 0.89
C ARG A 272 -4.38 23.38 0.15
N GLU A 273 -3.77 24.53 0.48
CA GLU A 273 -4.02 25.80 -0.21
C GLU A 273 -3.71 25.71 -1.71
N TYR A 274 -2.58 25.10 -2.06
CA TYR A 274 -2.21 24.86 -3.46
C TYR A 274 -3.24 23.98 -4.19
N CYS A 275 -3.65 22.86 -3.57
CA CYS A 275 -4.64 21.96 -4.16
C CYS A 275 -6.04 22.58 -4.23
N LEU A 276 -6.39 23.49 -3.32
CA LEU A 276 -7.65 24.25 -3.37
C LEU A 276 -7.70 25.23 -4.56
N ALA A 277 -6.55 25.73 -4.99
CA ALA A 277 -6.45 26.65 -6.13
C ALA A 277 -6.53 25.95 -7.50
N ASP A 278 -6.47 24.61 -7.55
CA ASP A 278 -6.61 23.82 -8.78
C ASP A 278 -7.92 23.02 -8.75
N ASP A 279 -8.92 23.46 -9.52
CA ASP A 279 -10.25 22.84 -9.59
C ASP A 279 -10.20 21.33 -9.86
N ARG A 280 -9.17 20.84 -10.55
CA ARG A 280 -8.99 19.42 -10.89
C ARG A 280 -8.63 18.56 -9.68
N LEU A 281 -8.19 19.17 -8.57
CA LEU A 281 -7.79 18.50 -7.33
C LEU A 281 -8.83 18.69 -6.20
N LEU A 282 -9.86 19.50 -6.44
CA LEU A 282 -10.81 19.94 -5.43
C LEU A 282 -11.56 18.79 -4.76
N GLU A 283 -11.93 17.73 -5.49
CA GLU A 283 -12.61 16.57 -4.89
C GLU A 283 -11.72 15.79 -3.92
N GLY A 284 -10.41 15.74 -4.17
CA GLY A 284 -9.46 15.15 -3.23
C GLY A 284 -9.31 15.99 -1.95
N VAL A 285 -9.30 17.31 -2.10
CA VAL A 285 -9.32 18.23 -0.94
C VAL A 285 -10.61 18.05 -0.14
N ARG A 286 -11.77 18.05 -0.79
CA ARG A 286 -13.08 17.83 -0.16
C ARG A 286 -13.15 16.51 0.61
N TYR A 287 -12.50 15.46 0.10
CA TYR A 287 -12.41 14.18 0.79
C TYR A 287 -11.58 14.29 2.08
N LEU A 288 -10.41 14.95 2.03
CA LEU A 288 -9.57 15.16 3.23
C LEU A 288 -10.16 16.18 4.22
N ASP A 289 -11.01 17.10 3.74
CA ASP A 289 -11.73 18.09 4.55
C ASP A 289 -12.88 17.49 5.37
N LEU A 290 -13.27 16.25 5.09
CA LEU A 290 -14.33 15.57 5.83
C LEU A 290 -14.04 15.57 7.34
N ARG A 291 -15.11 15.81 8.11
CA ARG A 291 -15.08 15.87 9.58
C ARG A 291 -14.10 16.92 10.10
N ASP A 292 -14.21 18.12 9.54
CA ASP A 292 -13.44 19.30 9.97
C ASP A 292 -11.93 19.10 9.77
N ASN A 293 -11.54 18.87 8.52
CA ASN A 293 -10.13 18.69 8.09
C ASN A 293 -9.41 17.47 8.69
N ALA A 294 -10.15 16.48 9.19
CA ALA A 294 -9.58 15.31 9.84
C ALA A 294 -8.64 14.48 8.92
N GLY A 295 -8.86 14.48 7.61
CA GLY A 295 -7.97 13.79 6.67
C GLY A 295 -6.60 14.46 6.57
N TRP A 296 -6.57 15.79 6.56
CA TRP A 296 -5.34 16.58 6.56
C TRP A 296 -4.57 16.44 7.87
N GLU A 297 -5.26 16.49 9.01
CA GLU A 297 -4.65 16.26 10.32
C GLU A 297 -3.98 14.88 10.41
N LEU A 298 -4.69 13.84 9.96
CA LEU A 298 -4.16 12.48 9.93
C LEU A 298 -2.92 12.40 9.04
N LEU A 299 -3.00 12.97 7.84
CA LEU A 299 -1.89 12.96 6.89
C LEU A 299 -0.66 13.70 7.46
N GLN A 300 -0.88 14.82 8.18
CA GLN A 300 0.18 15.61 8.80
C GLN A 300 0.88 14.82 9.93
N ALA A 301 0.10 14.05 10.70
CA ALA A 301 0.63 13.18 11.75
C ALA A 301 1.45 12.01 11.16
N MET A 302 0.94 11.37 10.09
CA MET A 302 1.61 10.24 9.43
C MET A 302 2.89 10.66 8.70
N LEU A 303 2.88 11.82 8.05
CA LEU A 303 4.02 12.38 7.33
C LEU A 303 4.92 13.26 8.21
N ASN A 304 4.85 13.15 9.53
CA ASN A 304 5.67 13.97 10.41
C ASN A 304 7.17 13.73 10.15
N ARG A 305 7.97 14.80 10.07
CA ARG A 305 9.43 14.72 9.88
C ARG A 305 10.12 13.99 11.03
N ASP A 306 9.64 14.18 12.26
CA ASP A 306 10.12 13.43 13.42
C ASP A 306 9.36 12.11 13.52
N PHE A 307 10.04 11.00 13.24
CA PHE A 307 9.45 9.67 13.26
C PHE A 307 8.81 9.33 14.62
N ARG A 308 9.31 9.91 15.72
CA ARG A 308 8.81 9.68 17.08
C ARG A 308 7.40 10.24 17.29
N LYS A 309 6.97 11.18 16.45
CA LYS A 309 5.65 11.82 16.49
C LYS A 309 4.63 11.13 15.59
N ARG A 310 5.05 10.16 14.77
CA ARG A 310 4.13 9.44 13.89
C ARG A 310 3.26 8.48 14.71
N PRO A 311 1.98 8.34 14.37
CA PRO A 311 1.08 7.43 15.07
C PRO A 311 1.43 5.96 14.80
N THR A 312 0.94 5.05 15.63
CA THR A 312 0.93 3.61 15.31
C THR A 312 -0.17 3.29 14.29
N ALA A 313 -0.09 2.12 13.66
CA ALA A 313 -1.14 1.67 12.72
C ALA A 313 -2.52 1.60 13.39
N GLU A 314 -2.57 1.15 14.65
CA GLU A 314 -3.80 1.11 15.45
C GLU A 314 -4.33 2.52 15.76
N ALA A 315 -3.46 3.48 16.07
CA ALA A 315 -3.89 4.87 16.27
C ALA A 315 -4.45 5.49 14.98
N VAL A 316 -3.88 5.16 13.81
CA VAL A 316 -4.42 5.57 12.50
C VAL A 316 -5.82 4.99 12.28
N LEU A 317 -6.04 3.69 12.55
CA LEU A 317 -7.35 3.03 12.41
C LEU A 317 -8.43 3.69 13.27
N ASN A 318 -8.07 4.10 14.48
CA ASN A 318 -8.98 4.74 15.43
C ASN A 318 -9.17 6.24 15.17
N HIS A 319 -8.39 6.84 14.27
CA HIS A 319 -8.50 8.26 13.94
C HIS A 319 -9.89 8.62 13.42
N ARG A 320 -10.43 9.77 13.85
CA ARG A 320 -11.79 10.23 13.52
C ARG A 320 -12.08 10.32 12.02
N PHE A 321 -11.05 10.47 11.19
CA PHE A 321 -11.18 10.42 9.73
C PHE A 321 -11.65 9.04 9.24
N LEU A 322 -11.13 7.96 9.81
CA LEU A 322 -11.45 6.59 9.41
C LEU A 322 -12.59 5.99 10.25
N SER A 323 -12.69 6.29 11.54
CA SER A 323 -13.57 5.57 12.47
C SER A 323 -15.03 6.03 12.51
N GLY A 324 -15.34 7.23 12.02
CA GLY A 324 -16.70 7.75 12.06
C GLY A 324 -17.68 6.99 11.16
N SER A 325 -18.90 6.85 11.66
CA SER A 325 -19.96 5.94 11.19
C SER A 325 -20.71 6.40 9.93
N SER A 326 -20.29 7.48 9.28
CA SER A 326 -20.99 8.08 8.15
C SER A 326 -20.02 8.59 7.08
N LEU A 327 -20.03 7.88 5.94
CA LEU A 327 -19.56 8.32 4.62
C LEU A 327 -20.69 8.07 3.64
#